data_AF-A0A7J4IMH0-F1
#
_entry.id   AF-A0A7J4IMH0-F1
#
_cell.length_a   1.000
_cell.length_b   1.000
_cell.length_c   1.000
_cell.angle_alpha   90.00
_cell.angle_beta   90.00
_cell.angle_gamma   90.00
#
_symmetry.space_group_name_H-M   'P 1'
#
loop_
_entity.id
_entity.type
_entity.pdbx_description
1 polymer ?
#
loop_
_entity_poly.entity_id
_entity_poly.type
_entity_poly.pdbx_seq_one_letter_code
_entity_poly.pdbx_strand_id
1 'polypeptide(L)'
;DKVEDFDFLYSIIEEIYRKSIILVTNYRDWLTNLDERIRSRLLPEMIEFREYTPAETRGILGDRMKAAFYPGVWEQDAFDAVVKKTAEIRDIRTGIHLMKEASGIAESRSSKKIAMKDAEEAISKVSQFHAKDTGELEEDEQFILGIIRDNSGRKIGDLFELYGAKGGQQAYKTFQRRIEKLEKGRYISVKKTEGGKDGNTSIITFGQMRKLTEF
;
A
#
# COMPACT_ATOMS: atom_id res chain seq x y z
N ASP A 1 2.58 15.09 10.44
CA ASP A 1 1.41 14.47 11.11
C ASP A 1 1.52 12.96 11.28
N LYS A 2 2.63 12.46 11.82
CA LYS A 2 2.70 11.08 12.31
C LYS A 2 3.27 11.10 13.71
N VAL A 3 2.54 10.48 14.62
CA VAL A 3 2.92 10.41 16.01
C VAL A 3 3.81 9.19 16.18
N GLU A 4 5.10 9.41 16.41
CA GLU A 4 6.08 8.34 16.67
C GLU A 4 6.02 7.86 18.13
N ASP A 5 5.52 8.72 19.03
CA ASP A 5 5.41 8.48 20.47
C ASP A 5 3.95 8.46 20.93
N PHE A 6 3.52 7.32 21.47
CA PHE A 6 2.15 7.11 21.93
C PHE A 6 1.90 7.55 23.38
N ASP A 7 2.87 8.16 24.06
CA ASP A 7 2.74 8.59 25.45
C ASP A 7 1.58 9.58 25.68
N PHE A 8 1.19 10.36 24.66
CA PHE A 8 0.00 11.22 24.74
C PHE A 8 -1.30 10.42 25.01
N LEU A 9 -1.39 9.16 24.55
CA LEU A 9 -2.53 8.30 24.86
C LEU A 9 -2.61 8.03 26.35
N TYR A 10 -1.48 7.90 27.04
CA TYR A 10 -1.46 7.71 28.48
C TYR A 10 -2.10 8.91 29.21
N SER A 11 -1.70 10.13 28.86
CA SER A 11 -2.30 11.35 29.43
C SER A 11 -3.80 11.45 29.14
N ILE A 12 -4.23 11.15 27.90
CA ILE A 12 -5.66 11.13 27.57
C ILE A 12 -6.40 10.08 28.43
N ILE A 13 -5.81 8.90 28.61
CA ILE A 13 -6.40 7.79 29.36
C ILE A 13 -6.43 8.04 30.87
N GLU A 14 -5.50 8.79 31.44
CA GLU A 14 -5.47 9.09 32.88
C GLU A 14 -6.20 10.39 33.22
N GLU A 15 -5.95 11.47 32.50
CA GLU A 15 -6.35 12.81 32.93
C GLU A 15 -7.81 13.15 32.56
N ILE A 16 -8.34 12.57 31.48
CA ILE A 16 -9.68 12.91 30.99
C ILE A 16 -10.73 11.94 31.56
N TYR A 17 -11.48 12.37 32.56
CA TYR A 17 -12.40 11.48 33.29
C TYR A 17 -13.59 10.95 32.46
N ARG A 18 -14.10 11.73 31.51
CA ARG A 18 -15.20 11.35 30.61
C ARG A 18 -14.73 11.45 29.17
N LYS A 19 -14.54 10.29 28.53
CA LYS A 19 -13.99 10.21 27.18
C LYS A 19 -14.50 8.99 26.43
N SER A 20 -14.48 9.10 25.11
CA SER A 20 -14.60 7.99 24.18
C SER A 20 -13.49 8.16 23.15
N ILE A 21 -12.68 7.11 22.98
CA ILE A 21 -11.51 7.14 22.08
C ILE A 21 -11.81 6.22 20.91
N ILE A 22 -11.68 6.73 19.69
CA ILE A 22 -11.74 5.95 18.46
C ILE A 22 -10.37 6.00 17.81
N LEU A 23 -9.77 4.84 17.62
CA LEU A 23 -8.43 4.69 17.04
C LEU A 23 -8.56 3.94 15.71
N VAL A 24 -8.00 4.50 14.66
CA VAL A 24 -7.99 3.91 13.32
C VAL A 24 -6.55 3.61 12.94
N THR A 25 -6.25 2.35 12.64
CA THR A 25 -4.91 1.89 12.27
C THR A 25 -4.97 0.94 11.09
N ASN A 26 -3.94 0.99 10.24
CA ASN A 26 -3.74 0.04 9.15
C ASN A 26 -2.88 -1.17 9.59
N TYR A 27 -2.38 -1.18 10.83
CA TYR A 27 -1.48 -2.22 11.34
C TYR A 27 -2.19 -3.05 12.42
N ARG A 28 -2.41 -4.34 12.13
CA ARG A 28 -3.06 -5.28 13.06
C ARG A 28 -2.27 -5.46 14.36
N ASP A 29 -0.95 -5.42 14.27
CA ASP A 29 -0.06 -5.62 15.43
C ASP A 29 0.18 -4.32 16.23
N TRP A 30 -0.46 -3.21 15.87
CA TRP A 30 -0.24 -1.92 16.53
C TRP A 30 -0.48 -2.02 18.04
N LEU A 31 -1.55 -2.69 18.45
CA LEU A 31 -1.90 -2.86 19.86
C LEU A 31 -0.84 -3.65 20.64
N THR A 32 -0.20 -4.63 19.99
CA THR A 32 0.85 -5.46 20.60
C THR A 32 2.14 -4.65 20.83
N ASN A 33 2.38 -3.64 20.00
CA ASN A 33 3.57 -2.79 20.06
C ASN A 33 3.41 -1.58 21.01
N LEU A 34 2.25 -1.38 21.62
CA LEU A 34 2.06 -0.34 22.64
C LEU A 34 2.77 -0.70 23.94
N ASP A 35 3.21 0.34 24.66
CA ASP A 35 3.67 0.23 26.05
C ASP A 35 2.60 -0.47 26.91
N GLU A 36 3.06 -1.38 27.77
CA GLU A 36 2.20 -2.22 28.60
C GLU A 36 1.25 -1.40 29.50
N ARG A 37 1.68 -0.22 29.95
CA ARG A 37 0.87 0.69 30.79
C ARG A 37 -0.31 1.27 30.02
N ILE A 38 -0.13 1.56 28.73
CA ILE A 38 -1.18 2.07 27.84
C ILE A 38 -2.11 0.92 27.46
N ARG A 39 -1.53 -0.21 27.02
CA ARG A 39 -2.28 -1.38 26.57
C ARG A 39 -3.22 -1.94 27.64
N SER A 40 -2.74 -2.02 28.89
CA SER A 40 -3.52 -2.51 30.04
C SER A 40 -4.72 -1.64 30.39
N ARG A 41 -4.67 -0.34 30.08
CA ARG A 41 -5.75 0.61 30.38
C ARG A 41 -6.69 0.85 29.20
N LEU A 42 -6.18 0.81 27.98
CA LEU A 42 -6.94 1.15 26.78
C LEU A 42 -8.04 0.12 26.48
N LEU A 43 -7.76 -1.18 26.70
CA LEU A 43 -8.67 -2.31 26.48
C LEU A 43 -9.70 -2.09 25.34
N PRO A 44 -9.25 -1.81 24.11
CA PRO A 44 -10.14 -1.35 23.06
C PRO A 44 -10.96 -2.51 22.47
N GLU A 45 -12.20 -2.20 22.07
CA GLU A 45 -12.97 -3.08 21.21
C GLU A 45 -12.42 -2.99 19.77
N MET A 46 -12.11 -4.15 19.18
CA MET A 46 -11.50 -4.22 17.86
C MET A 46 -12.56 -4.46 16.79
N ILE A 47 -12.70 -3.48 15.88
CA ILE A 47 -13.55 -3.60 14.69
C ILE A 47 -12.66 -3.72 13.47
N GLU A 48 -12.73 -4.85 12.77
CA GLU A 48 -11.94 -5.09 11.56
C GLU A 48 -12.70 -4.66 10.30
N PHE A 49 -12.07 -3.79 9.51
CA PHE A 49 -12.53 -3.38 8.19
C PHE A 49 -11.93 -4.33 7.15
N ARG A 50 -12.74 -5.30 6.72
CA ARG A 50 -12.33 -6.26 5.70
C ARG A 50 -12.25 -5.58 4.33
N GLU A 51 -11.41 -6.14 3.47
CA GLU A 51 -11.34 -5.75 2.07
C GLU A 51 -12.71 -6.00 1.39
N TYR A 52 -13.13 -5.06 0.55
CA TYR A 52 -14.38 -5.17 -0.19
C TYR A 52 -14.32 -6.31 -1.21
N THR A 53 -15.41 -7.05 -1.32
CA THR A 53 -15.61 -8.02 -2.38
C THR A 53 -15.74 -7.33 -3.75
N PRO A 54 -15.58 -8.07 -4.87
CA PRO A 54 -15.83 -7.50 -6.19
C PRO A 54 -17.24 -6.93 -6.37
N ALA A 55 -18.24 -7.55 -5.74
CA ALA A 55 -19.63 -7.09 -5.77
C ALA A 55 -19.81 -5.77 -5.01
N GLU A 56 -19.26 -5.68 -3.78
CA GLU A 56 -19.27 -4.45 -3.00
C GLU A 56 -18.48 -3.33 -3.70
N THR A 57 -17.34 -3.66 -4.30
CA THR A 57 -16.53 -2.71 -5.08
C THR A 57 -17.34 -2.12 -6.23
N ARG A 58 -18.04 -2.96 -7.00
CA ARG A 58 -18.94 -2.49 -8.07
C ARG A 58 -20.04 -1.61 -7.51
N GLY A 59 -20.68 -2.00 -6.41
CA GLY A 59 -21.75 -1.23 -5.78
C GLY A 59 -21.29 0.15 -5.33
N ILE A 60 -20.18 0.20 -4.59
CA ILE A 60 -19.59 1.44 -4.07
C ILE A 60 -19.20 2.37 -5.23
N LEU A 61 -18.45 1.87 -6.21
CA LEU A 61 -18.06 2.69 -7.36
C LEU A 61 -19.28 3.11 -8.19
N GLY A 62 -20.31 2.28 -8.28
CA GLY A 62 -21.54 2.60 -8.98
C GLY A 62 -22.31 3.75 -8.33
N ASP A 63 -22.40 3.75 -7.00
CA ASP A 63 -23.02 4.84 -6.26
C ASP A 63 -22.20 6.13 -6.33
N ARG A 64 -20.86 6.02 -6.31
CA ARG A 64 -19.98 7.17 -6.58
C ARG A 64 -20.13 7.70 -8.00
N MET A 65 -20.28 6.81 -8.99
CA MET A 65 -20.50 7.19 -10.38
C MET A 65 -21.80 7.98 -10.53
N LYS A 66 -22.91 7.51 -9.93
CA LYS A 66 -24.20 8.21 -9.94
C LYS A 66 -24.14 9.59 -9.28
N ALA A 67 -23.32 9.74 -8.24
CA ALA A 67 -23.18 11.00 -7.51
C ALA A 67 -22.28 12.02 -8.25
N ALA A 68 -21.29 11.55 -9.01
CA ALA A 68 -20.27 12.40 -9.62
C ALA A 68 -20.49 12.68 -11.11
N PHE A 69 -21.22 11.83 -11.83
CA PHE A 69 -21.38 11.92 -13.29
C PHE A 69 -22.85 11.98 -13.69
N TYR A 70 -23.13 12.66 -14.80
CA TYR A 70 -24.45 12.61 -15.43
C TYR A 70 -24.77 11.18 -15.90
N PRO A 71 -26.05 10.76 -15.87
CA PRO A 71 -26.47 9.46 -16.38
C PRO A 71 -26.02 9.24 -17.83
N GLY A 72 -25.43 8.06 -18.11
CA GLY A 72 -25.03 7.66 -19.47
C GLY A 72 -23.69 8.23 -19.96
N VAL A 73 -22.94 8.94 -19.11
CA VAL A 73 -21.57 9.39 -19.42
C VAL A 73 -20.62 8.20 -19.52
N TRP A 74 -20.72 7.24 -18.61
CA TRP A 74 -19.90 6.04 -18.63
C TRP A 74 -20.46 4.97 -19.55
N GLU A 75 -19.63 4.46 -20.46
CA GLU A 75 -19.89 3.20 -21.14
C GLU A 75 -19.71 2.03 -20.15
N GLN A 76 -20.55 1.00 -20.26
CA GLN A 76 -20.56 -0.10 -19.30
C GLN A 76 -19.21 -0.84 -19.26
N ASP A 77 -18.64 -1.14 -20.44
CA ASP A 77 -17.36 -1.84 -20.53
C ASP A 77 -16.22 -1.04 -19.88
N ALA A 78 -16.23 0.29 -20.02
CA ALA A 78 -15.25 1.17 -19.41
C ALA A 78 -15.35 1.17 -17.88
N PHE A 79 -16.57 1.25 -17.35
CA PHE A 79 -16.82 1.18 -15.91
C PHE A 79 -16.44 -0.19 -15.35
N ASP A 80 -16.79 -1.26 -16.05
CA ASP A 80 -16.48 -2.64 -15.68
C ASP A 80 -14.97 -2.88 -15.62
N ALA A 81 -14.18 -2.29 -16.53
CA ALA A 81 -12.73 -2.35 -16.49
C ALA A 81 -12.14 -1.68 -15.23
N VAL A 82 -12.65 -0.50 -14.86
CA VAL A 82 -12.24 0.21 -13.63
C VAL A 82 -12.61 -0.61 -12.39
N VAL A 83 -13.84 -1.13 -12.34
CA VAL A 83 -14.31 -1.97 -11.23
C VAL A 83 -13.44 -3.22 -11.09
N LYS A 84 -13.18 -3.93 -12.18
CA LYS A 84 -12.32 -5.12 -12.20
C LYS A 84 -10.92 -4.77 -11.67
N LYS A 85 -10.32 -3.70 -12.19
CA LYS A 85 -9.00 -3.27 -11.75
C LYS A 85 -8.96 -2.89 -10.27
N THR A 86 -9.99 -2.20 -9.81
CA THR A 86 -10.12 -1.81 -8.40
C THR A 86 -10.25 -3.01 -7.49
N ALA A 87 -11.05 -4.01 -7.89
CA ALA A 87 -11.23 -5.25 -7.13
C ALA A 87 -9.94 -6.09 -7.07
N GLU A 88 -9.15 -6.12 -8.15
CA GLU A 88 -7.81 -6.74 -8.15
C GLU A 88 -6.87 -6.04 -7.17
N ILE A 89 -6.90 -4.71 -7.12
CA ILE A 89 -6.04 -3.89 -6.25
C ILE A 89 -6.50 -3.92 -4.78
N ARG A 90 -7.81 -4.10 -4.55
CA ARG A 90 -8.46 -4.09 -3.23
C ARG A 90 -8.35 -2.75 -2.50
N ASP A 91 -8.29 -1.65 -3.24
CA ASP A 91 -8.34 -0.28 -2.71
C ASP A 91 -9.37 0.56 -3.47
N ILE A 92 -10.48 0.89 -2.82
CA ILE A 92 -11.56 1.71 -3.39
C ILE A 92 -11.09 3.11 -3.76
N ARG A 93 -10.10 3.66 -3.05
CA ARG A 93 -9.57 5.00 -3.35
C ARG A 93 -8.94 5.02 -4.73
N THR A 94 -8.24 3.95 -5.10
CA THR A 94 -7.69 3.78 -6.45
C THR A 94 -8.80 3.72 -7.50
N GLY A 95 -9.91 3.05 -7.22
CA GLY A 95 -11.06 3.04 -8.12
C GLY A 95 -11.68 4.41 -8.34
N ILE A 96 -11.86 5.19 -7.27
CA ILE A 96 -12.34 6.58 -7.37
C ILE A 96 -11.35 7.45 -8.16
N HIS A 97 -10.06 7.29 -7.92
CA HIS A 97 -9.02 7.99 -8.67
C HIS A 97 -9.05 7.61 -10.16
N LEU A 98 -9.15 6.33 -10.48
CA LEU A 98 -9.27 5.84 -11.86
C LEU A 98 -10.48 6.43 -12.59
N MET A 99 -11.63 6.54 -11.91
CA MET A 99 -12.80 7.20 -12.50
C MET A 99 -12.54 8.66 -12.84
N LYS A 100 -11.84 9.39 -11.95
CA LYS A 100 -11.46 10.79 -12.17
C LYS A 100 -10.46 10.94 -13.31
N GLU A 101 -9.45 10.07 -13.38
CA GLU A 101 -8.44 10.11 -14.44
C GLU A 101 -9.06 9.77 -15.80
N ALA A 102 -9.88 8.72 -15.88
CA ALA A 102 -10.59 8.35 -17.10
C ALA A 102 -11.52 9.48 -17.60
N SER A 103 -12.18 10.20 -16.68
CA SER A 103 -12.97 11.37 -17.05
C SER A 103 -12.11 12.51 -17.58
N GLY A 104 -10.98 12.81 -16.94
CA GLY A 104 -10.05 13.85 -17.43
C GLY A 104 -9.49 13.53 -18.82
N ILE A 105 -9.19 12.26 -19.08
CA ILE A 105 -8.76 11.78 -20.40
C ILE A 105 -9.88 11.98 -21.42
N ALA A 106 -11.11 11.56 -21.11
CA ALA A 106 -12.26 11.77 -21.99
C ALA A 106 -12.54 13.25 -22.27
N GLU A 107 -12.39 14.12 -21.28
CA GLU A 107 -12.53 15.57 -21.41
C GLU A 107 -11.43 16.18 -22.30
N SER A 108 -10.18 15.75 -22.14
CA SER A 108 -9.06 16.23 -22.95
C SER A 108 -9.24 15.95 -24.45
N ARG A 109 -9.93 14.85 -24.80
CA ARG A 109 -10.34 14.53 -26.17
C ARG A 109 -11.69 15.12 -26.59
N SER A 110 -12.23 16.05 -25.80
CA SER A 110 -13.51 16.73 -26.01
C SER A 110 -14.70 15.76 -26.16
N SER A 111 -14.71 14.67 -25.40
CA SER A 111 -15.78 13.67 -25.46
C SER A 111 -16.76 13.80 -24.31
N LYS A 112 -18.05 13.64 -24.63
CA LYS A 112 -19.14 13.62 -23.64
C LYS A 112 -19.33 12.26 -22.97
N LYS A 113 -18.63 11.22 -23.44
CA LYS A 113 -18.70 9.86 -22.91
C LYS A 113 -17.32 9.34 -22.59
N ILE A 114 -17.23 8.58 -21.50
CA ILE A 114 -16.03 7.87 -21.07
C ILE A 114 -16.12 6.47 -21.66
N ALA A 115 -15.19 6.17 -22.58
CA ALA A 115 -15.14 4.94 -23.34
C ALA A 115 -14.02 4.03 -22.83
N MET A 116 -14.01 2.77 -23.27
CA MET A 116 -13.04 1.76 -22.81
C MET A 116 -11.59 2.24 -22.91
N LYS A 117 -11.22 2.91 -24.01
CA LYS A 117 -9.87 3.48 -24.21
C LYS A 117 -9.42 4.46 -23.13
N ASP A 118 -10.34 5.25 -22.57
CA ASP A 118 -10.01 6.24 -21.53
C ASP A 118 -9.74 5.52 -20.20
N ALA A 119 -10.53 4.47 -19.91
CA ALA A 119 -10.34 3.62 -18.75
C ALA A 119 -9.03 2.84 -18.84
N GLU A 120 -8.70 2.25 -20.01
CA GLU A 120 -7.44 1.56 -20.25
C GLU A 120 -6.23 2.49 -20.08
N GLU A 121 -6.31 3.71 -20.63
CA GLU A 121 -5.26 4.70 -20.48
C GLU A 121 -5.09 5.09 -19.00
N ALA A 122 -6.18 5.34 -18.26
CA ALA A 122 -6.13 5.63 -16.82
C ALA A 122 -5.51 4.46 -16.03
N ILE A 123 -5.89 3.23 -16.34
CA ILE A 123 -5.37 2.01 -15.69
C ILE A 123 -3.87 1.85 -15.95
N SER A 124 -3.41 2.14 -17.16
CA SER A 124 -1.98 2.04 -17.51
C SER A 124 -1.11 3.00 -16.70
N LYS A 125 -1.64 4.19 -16.38
CA LYS A 125 -0.97 5.19 -15.53
C LYS A 125 -0.90 4.72 -14.08
N VAL A 126 -1.93 4.06 -13.56
CA VAL A 126 -1.97 3.57 -12.16
C VAL A 126 -0.97 2.46 -11.88
N SER A 127 -0.58 1.63 -12.85
CA SER A 127 0.50 0.63 -12.63
C SER A 127 1.85 1.25 -12.27
N GLN A 128 2.06 2.54 -12.55
CA GLN A 128 3.26 3.28 -12.14
C GLN A 128 3.15 3.87 -10.72
N PHE A 129 1.93 3.98 -10.18
CA PHE A 129 1.63 4.59 -8.88
C PHE A 129 1.58 3.60 -7.70
N HIS A 130 1.75 2.30 -7.95
CA HIS A 130 1.88 1.29 -6.87
C HIS A 130 3.27 1.23 -6.22
N ALA A 131 4.14 2.21 -6.48
CA ALA A 131 5.08 2.62 -5.45
C ALA A 131 4.24 3.24 -4.34
N LYS A 132 3.87 2.44 -3.34
CA LYS A 132 3.31 2.93 -2.07
C LYS A 132 4.00 4.24 -1.72
N ASP A 133 3.21 5.25 -1.34
CA ASP A 133 3.68 6.58 -1.01
C ASP A 133 4.96 6.49 -0.16
N THR A 134 6.11 6.77 -0.78
CA THR A 134 7.42 6.60 -0.14
C THR A 134 7.64 7.67 0.92
N GLY A 135 6.76 8.67 1.00
CA GLY A 135 6.75 9.69 2.05
C GLY A 135 6.53 9.14 3.46
N GLU A 136 6.17 7.85 3.62
CA GLU A 136 6.12 7.19 4.94
C GLU A 136 7.45 6.57 5.38
N LEU A 137 8.42 6.47 4.45
CA LEU A 137 9.71 5.83 4.68
C LEU A 137 10.74 6.89 5.09
N GLU A 138 11.57 6.54 6.07
CA GLU A 138 12.74 7.35 6.44
C GLU A 138 13.69 7.49 5.23
N GLU A 139 14.53 8.54 5.19
CA GLU A 139 15.45 8.78 4.06
C GLU A 139 16.30 7.55 3.71
N ASP A 140 16.78 6.83 4.73
CA ASP A 140 17.51 5.57 4.58
C ASP A 140 16.66 4.45 3.96
N GLU A 141 15.38 4.38 4.30
CA GLU A 141 14.44 3.37 3.79
C GLU A 141 14.06 3.66 2.35
N GLN A 142 13.89 4.94 1.99
CA GLN A 142 13.71 5.37 0.61
C GLN A 142 14.95 5.06 -0.23
N PHE A 143 16.14 5.30 0.32
CA PHE A 143 17.41 5.01 -0.34
C PHE A 143 17.59 3.51 -0.58
N ILE A 144 17.35 2.66 0.43
CA ILE A 144 17.37 1.20 0.30
C ILE A 144 16.33 0.74 -0.72
N LEU A 145 15.10 1.26 -0.66
CA LEU A 145 14.04 0.91 -1.59
C LEU A 145 14.40 1.28 -3.04
N GLY A 146 15.03 2.43 -3.26
CA GLY A 146 15.53 2.85 -4.58
C GLY A 146 16.55 1.87 -5.15
N ILE A 147 17.47 1.38 -4.32
CA ILE A 147 18.47 0.38 -4.73
C ILE A 147 17.80 -0.94 -5.12
N ILE A 148 16.81 -1.39 -4.34
CA ILE A 148 16.04 -2.61 -4.60
C ILE A 148 15.21 -2.47 -5.88
N ARG A 149 14.64 -1.28 -6.13
CA ARG A 149 13.88 -1.00 -7.35
C ARG A 149 14.75 -1.16 -8.61
N ASP A 150 15.96 -0.60 -8.58
CA ASP A 150 16.89 -0.66 -9.71
C ASP A 150 17.53 -2.05 -9.88
N ASN A 151 17.50 -2.89 -8.83
CA ASN A 151 18.19 -4.19 -8.76
C ASN A 151 17.28 -5.32 -8.24
N SER A 152 16.02 -5.33 -8.68
CA SER A 152 15.02 -6.30 -8.24
C SER A 152 15.43 -7.73 -8.58
N GLY A 153 15.16 -8.69 -7.68
CA GLY A 153 15.44 -10.11 -7.87
C GLY A 153 16.84 -10.56 -7.42
N ARG A 154 17.60 -9.71 -6.75
CA ARG A 154 18.94 -10.03 -6.22
C ARG A 154 18.91 -10.60 -4.80
N LYS A 155 20.02 -11.23 -4.40
CA LYS A 155 20.23 -11.71 -3.03
C LYS A 155 20.38 -10.52 -2.08
N ILE A 156 19.94 -10.70 -0.84
CA ILE A 156 20.07 -9.69 0.22
C ILE A 156 21.53 -9.25 0.45
N GLY A 157 22.50 -10.17 0.29
CA GLY A 157 23.93 -9.88 0.38
C GLY A 157 24.40 -8.94 -0.73
N ASP A 158 24.08 -9.25 -1.99
CA ASP A 158 24.42 -8.40 -3.15
C ASP A 158 23.81 -7.00 -3.03
N LEU A 159 22.59 -6.91 -2.50
CA LEU A 159 21.92 -5.63 -2.25
C LEU A 159 22.59 -4.83 -1.14
N PHE A 160 23.16 -5.48 -0.13
CA PHE A 160 23.94 -4.82 0.92
C PHE A 160 25.28 -4.29 0.39
N GLU A 161 25.97 -5.04 -0.48
CA GLU A 161 27.19 -4.56 -1.15
C GLU A 161 26.90 -3.34 -2.03
N LEU A 162 25.82 -3.37 -2.81
CA LEU A 162 25.36 -2.23 -3.62
C LEU A 162 24.95 -1.03 -2.75
N TYR A 163 24.35 -1.28 -1.59
CA TYR A 163 24.03 -0.23 -0.61
C TYR A 163 25.30 0.45 -0.09
N GLY A 164 26.33 -0.31 0.29
CA GLY A 164 27.63 0.25 0.68
C GLY A 164 28.32 1.02 -0.45
N ALA A 165 28.33 0.46 -1.67
CA ALA A 165 28.95 1.08 -2.84
C ALA A 165 28.29 2.42 -3.25
N LYS A 166 26.99 2.57 -2.98
CA LYS A 166 26.24 3.81 -3.25
C LYS A 166 26.26 4.80 -2.09
N GLY A 167 27.02 4.54 -1.01
CA GLY A 167 27.23 5.48 0.10
C GLY A 167 26.46 5.16 1.38
N GLY A 168 25.84 3.97 1.49
CA GLY A 168 25.21 3.51 2.71
C GLY A 168 26.21 3.23 3.82
N GLN A 169 25.98 3.80 5.01
CA GLN A 169 26.92 3.70 6.16
C GLN A 169 26.46 2.74 7.25
N GLN A 170 25.27 2.13 7.10
CA GLN A 170 24.68 1.29 8.14
C GLN A 170 25.24 -0.13 8.15
N ALA A 171 25.37 -0.69 9.36
CA ALA A 171 25.74 -2.08 9.55
C ALA A 171 24.68 -3.06 9.01
N TYR A 172 25.10 -4.27 8.63
CA TYR A 172 24.25 -5.29 8.03
C TYR A 172 22.98 -5.60 8.82
N LYS A 173 23.06 -5.65 10.17
CA LYS A 173 21.90 -5.90 11.03
C LYS A 173 20.85 -4.79 10.95
N THR A 174 21.29 -3.54 10.83
CA THR A 174 20.40 -2.38 10.65
C THR A 174 19.74 -2.43 9.27
N PHE A 175 20.52 -2.71 8.22
CA PHE A 175 20.01 -2.91 6.87
C PHE A 175 18.95 -4.02 6.82
N GLN A 176 19.21 -5.17 7.44
CA GLN A 176 18.25 -6.27 7.53
C GLN A 176 16.94 -5.85 8.22
N ARG A 177 17.01 -5.07 9.32
CA ARG A 177 15.81 -4.54 9.98
C ARG A 177 15.01 -3.59 9.07
N ARG A 178 15.69 -2.79 8.23
CA ARG A 178 15.04 -1.93 7.24
C ARG A 178 14.37 -2.74 6.13
N ILE A 179 15.02 -3.81 5.65
CA ILE A 179 14.41 -4.78 4.73
C ILE A 179 13.14 -5.39 5.34
N GLU A 180 13.18 -5.84 6.59
CA GLU A 180 12.00 -6.38 7.28
C GLU A 180 10.87 -5.35 7.41
N LYS A 181 11.20 -4.07 7.66
CA LYS A 181 10.21 -2.99 7.72
C LYS A 181 9.62 -2.68 6.34
N LEU A 182 10.43 -2.69 5.28
CA LEU A 182 9.99 -2.56 3.89
C LEU A 182 9.12 -3.74 3.44
N GLU A 183 9.44 -4.96 3.88
CA GLU A 183 8.67 -6.18 3.62
C GLU A 183 7.31 -6.14 4.35
N LYS A 184 7.30 -5.84 5.66
CA LYS A 184 6.06 -5.63 6.43
C LYS A 184 5.21 -4.52 5.84
N GLY A 185 5.87 -3.46 5.38
CA GLY A 185 5.28 -2.37 4.63
C GLY A 185 4.83 -2.75 3.22
N ARG A 186 4.98 -4.00 2.76
CA ARG A 186 4.62 -4.48 1.40
C ARG A 186 5.23 -3.64 0.26
N TYR A 187 6.36 -2.97 0.50
CA TYR A 187 7.12 -2.27 -0.53
C TYR A 187 7.98 -3.25 -1.35
N ILE A 188 8.39 -4.35 -0.71
CA ILE A 188 9.22 -5.40 -1.27
C ILE A 188 8.66 -6.78 -0.90
N SER A 189 9.05 -7.80 -1.66
CA SER A 189 8.74 -9.21 -1.39
C SER A 189 10.05 -9.98 -1.19
N VAL A 190 10.16 -10.70 -0.07
CA VAL A 190 11.33 -11.49 0.28
C VAL A 190 11.01 -12.98 0.15
N LYS A 191 11.74 -13.69 -0.72
CA LYS A 191 11.66 -15.15 -0.85
C LYS A 191 12.88 -15.77 -0.21
N LYS A 192 12.68 -16.53 0.86
CA LYS A 192 13.73 -17.34 1.47
C LYS A 192 13.93 -18.59 0.62
N THR A 193 15.17 -18.83 0.22
CA THR A 193 15.57 -20.07 -0.45
C THR A 193 16.40 -20.87 0.54
N GLU A 194 15.88 -22.04 0.93
CA GLU A 194 16.60 -22.99 1.79
C GLU A 194 17.33 -24.00 0.89
N GLY A 195 18.63 -24.20 1.13
CA GLY A 195 19.42 -25.26 0.50
C GLY A 195 19.99 -24.92 -0.88
N GLY A 196 21.29 -24.58 -0.91
CA GLY A 196 22.12 -24.44 -2.11
C GLY A 196 23.61 -24.28 -1.73
N LYS A 197 24.51 -24.22 -2.73
CA LYS A 197 25.98 -24.05 -2.51
C LYS A 197 26.37 -22.83 -1.65
N ASP A 198 25.47 -21.84 -1.52
CA ASP A 198 25.71 -20.56 -0.83
C ASP A 198 24.94 -20.41 0.50
N GLY A 199 24.32 -21.48 1.04
CA GLY A 199 23.56 -21.42 2.30
C GLY A 199 22.19 -20.72 2.20
N ASN A 200 21.57 -20.45 3.35
CA ASN A 200 20.23 -19.84 3.45
C ASN A 200 20.27 -18.39 2.96
N THR A 201 19.67 -18.13 1.78
CA THR A 201 19.71 -16.81 1.16
C THR A 201 18.30 -16.28 0.88
N SER A 202 18.10 -14.99 1.11
CA SER A 202 16.84 -14.30 0.80
C SER A 202 16.97 -13.54 -0.52
N ILE A 203 16.07 -13.83 -1.47
CA ILE A 203 15.93 -13.09 -2.73
C ILE A 203 14.91 -11.99 -2.52
N ILE A 204 15.27 -10.75 -2.84
CA ILE A 204 14.43 -9.59 -2.63
C ILE A 204 13.94 -9.07 -3.98
N THR A 205 12.64 -8.85 -4.08
CA THR A 205 11.97 -8.32 -5.28
C THR A 205 11.24 -7.02 -4.94
N PHE A 206 11.35 -6.02 -5.80
CA PHE A 206 10.61 -4.77 -5.69
C PHE A 206 9.13 -5.01 -6.05
N GLY A 207 8.22 -4.51 -5.22
CA GLY A 207 6.77 -4.73 -5.37
C GLY A 207 6.30 -6.10 -4.88
N GLN A 208 5.00 -6.38 -5.07
CA GLN A 208 4.43 -7.68 -4.73
C GLN A 208 4.84 -8.73 -5.77
N MET A 209 5.26 -9.92 -5.32
CA MET A 209 5.24 -11.09 -6.18
C MET A 209 3.79 -11.31 -6.64
N ARG A 210 3.53 -11.16 -7.95
CA ARG A 210 2.44 -11.91 -8.58
C ARG A 210 2.80 -13.37 -8.39
N LYS A 211 2.03 -14.11 -7.58
CA LYS A 211 2.17 -15.57 -7.53
C LYS A 211 1.95 -16.08 -8.95
N LEU A 212 2.90 -16.86 -9.45
CA LEU A 212 2.87 -17.48 -10.77
C LEU A 212 1.75 -18.55 -10.94
N THR A 213 0.84 -18.68 -9.97
CA THR A 213 -0.26 -19.65 -10.00
C THR A 213 -1.60 -19.06 -10.42
N GLU A 214 -1.62 -17.82 -10.94
CA GLU A 214 -2.84 -17.21 -11.49
C GLU A 214 -2.62 -16.73 -12.94
N PHE A 215 -2.32 -17.69 -13.82
CA PHE A 215 -2.67 -17.63 -15.24
C PHE A 215 -3.80 -18.62 -15.49
#